data_AF-H3BUJ2-F1
#
_entry.id   AF-H3BUJ2-F1
#
_cell.length_a   1.000
_cell.length_b   1.000
_cell.length_c   1.000
_cell.angle_alpha   90.00
_cell.angle_beta   90.00
_cell.angle_gamma   90.00
#
_symmetry.space_group_name_H-M   'P 1'
#
loop_
_entity.id
_entity.type
_entity.pdbx_description
1 polymer ?
#
loop_
_entity_poly.entity_id
_entity_poly.type
_entity_poly.pdbx_seq_one_letter_code
_entity_poly.pdbx_strand_id
1 'polypeptide(L)'
;MKPDRDTLDEYFEYDAEEFLVSLALLITEGRTPECSVKGRTESFHCPPAQSCYPVTTKHECSDKLAQCRQARRTRSEVTLLWKNNLPIMVEMMLLPDCCYSDDGPTTEGIDLNDPAIKQDALLLERWILEPVPRQNGDRFIE
;
A
#
# COMPACT_ATOMS: atom_id res chain seq x y z
N MET A 1 -9.18 -3.75 -46.17
CA MET A 1 -8.43 -4.05 -44.93
C MET A 1 -9.10 -3.30 -43.80
N LYS A 2 -9.68 -4.01 -42.82
CA LYS A 2 -10.11 -3.40 -41.55
C LYS A 2 -8.84 -3.12 -40.74
N PRO A 3 -8.74 -1.97 -40.04
CA PRO A 3 -7.61 -1.72 -39.17
C PRO A 3 -7.71 -2.65 -37.95
N ASP A 4 -6.63 -3.38 -37.66
CA ASP A 4 -6.45 -4.15 -36.44
C ASP A 4 -6.70 -3.26 -35.22
N ARG A 5 -7.74 -3.60 -34.46
CA ARG A 5 -8.13 -2.95 -33.20
C ARG A 5 -7.73 -3.78 -31.98
N ASP A 6 -6.85 -4.76 -32.15
CA ASP A 6 -6.56 -5.78 -31.12
C ASP A 6 -5.22 -5.59 -30.38
N THR A 7 -4.56 -4.43 -30.49
CA THR A 7 -3.25 -4.20 -29.85
C THR A 7 -3.25 -3.16 -28.72
N LEU A 8 -4.41 -2.64 -28.31
CA LEU A 8 -4.52 -1.61 -27.26
C LEU A 8 -5.01 -2.12 -25.90
N ASP A 9 -5.38 -3.39 -25.79
CA ASP A 9 -6.01 -3.97 -24.59
C ASP A 9 -5.19 -5.12 -23.97
N GLU A 10 -3.86 -5.10 -24.07
CA GLU A 10 -3.04 -5.75 -23.05
C GLU A 10 -3.04 -4.88 -21.79
N TYR A 11 -4.22 -4.73 -21.17
CA TYR A 11 -4.32 -4.25 -19.80
C TYR A 11 -3.50 -5.23 -18.96
N PHE A 12 -2.43 -4.75 -18.34
CA PHE A 12 -1.73 -5.50 -17.30
C PHE A 12 -2.76 -5.83 -16.21
N GLU A 13 -3.30 -7.04 -16.26
CA GLU A 13 -4.17 -7.56 -15.22
C GLU A 13 -3.25 -7.82 -14.02
N TYR A 14 -3.23 -6.87 -13.09
CA TYR A 14 -2.59 -7.10 -11.80
C TYR A 14 -3.31 -8.25 -11.11
N ASP A 15 -2.53 -9.21 -10.62
CA ASP A 15 -3.03 -10.13 -9.60
C ASP A 15 -3.59 -9.29 -8.43
N ALA A 16 -4.78 -9.63 -7.93
CA ALA A 16 -5.47 -8.82 -6.94
C ALA A 16 -4.67 -8.67 -5.63
N GLU A 17 -3.92 -9.70 -5.23
CA GLU A 17 -3.02 -9.62 -4.08
C GLU A 17 -1.91 -8.59 -4.36
N GLU A 18 -1.27 -8.69 -5.52
CA GLU A 18 -0.19 -7.78 -5.92
C GLU A 18 -0.67 -6.32 -6.04
N PHE A 19 -1.89 -6.11 -6.54
CA PHE A 19 -2.52 -4.80 -6.59
C PHE A 19 -2.74 -4.21 -5.19
N LEU A 20 -3.29 -5.00 -4.26
CA LEU A 20 -3.53 -4.56 -2.89
C LEU A 20 -2.23 -4.22 -2.16
N VAL A 21 -1.19 -5.05 -2.33
CA VAL A 21 0.15 -4.77 -1.80
C VAL A 21 0.68 -3.45 -2.37
N SER A 22 0.59 -3.29 -3.68
CA SER A 22 1.04 -2.09 -4.40
C SER A 22 0.34 -0.82 -3.92
N LEU A 23 -0.97 -0.88 -3.72
CA LEU A 23 -1.78 0.24 -3.24
C LEU A 23 -1.46 0.59 -1.78
N ALA A 24 -1.31 -0.41 -0.91
CA ALA A 24 -0.93 -0.19 0.48
C ALA A 24 0.47 0.44 0.62
N LEU A 25 1.43 0.00 -0.19
CA LEU A 25 2.76 0.61 -0.27
C LEU A 25 2.68 2.06 -0.75
N LEU A 26 1.92 2.33 -1.80
CA LEU A 26 1.72 3.69 -2.31
C LEU A 26 1.15 4.65 -1.23
N ILE A 27 0.14 4.20 -0.48
CA ILE A 27 -0.48 4.97 0.60
C ILE A 27 0.54 5.24 1.71
N THR A 28 1.21 4.19 2.20
CA THR A 28 2.12 4.26 3.35
C THR A 28 3.40 5.03 3.03
N GLU A 29 4.09 4.68 1.95
CA GLU A 29 5.33 5.37 1.53
C GLU A 29 5.05 6.80 1.09
N GLY A 30 3.86 7.04 0.56
CA GLY A 30 3.40 8.38 0.26
C GLY A 30 3.41 9.31 1.48
N ARG A 31 3.18 8.81 2.70
CA ARG A 31 3.18 9.68 3.89
C ARG A 31 4.51 9.71 4.62
N THR A 32 5.53 9.06 4.07
CA THR A 32 6.91 9.23 4.50
C THR A 32 7.47 10.51 3.86
N PRO A 33 7.77 11.56 4.63
CA PRO A 33 8.33 12.78 4.07
C PRO A 33 9.73 12.51 3.52
N GLU A 34 9.92 12.65 2.21
CA GLU A 34 11.25 12.71 1.61
C GLU A 34 11.66 14.18 1.48
N CYS A 35 12.80 14.55 2.09
CA CYS A 35 13.39 15.87 1.92
C CYS A 35 13.90 16.03 0.49
N SER A 36 13.05 16.48 -0.42
CA SER A 36 13.45 16.77 -1.81
C SER A 36 13.29 18.25 -2.15
N VAL A 37 14.30 18.78 -2.83
CA VAL A 37 14.38 20.17 -3.31
C VAL A 37 13.27 20.51 -4.31
N LYS A 38 12.67 19.51 -4.94
CA LYS A 38 11.62 19.65 -5.98
C LYS A 38 10.22 19.27 -5.50
N GLY A 39 10.03 19.05 -4.20
CA GLY A 39 8.78 18.49 -3.66
C GLY A 39 8.85 16.98 -3.53
N ARG A 40 7.72 16.28 -3.63
CA ARG A 40 7.63 14.85 -3.29
C ARG A 40 8.12 13.95 -4.42
N THR A 41 8.99 13.00 -4.06
CA THR A 41 9.46 11.91 -4.91
C THR A 41 8.63 10.65 -4.68
N GLU A 42 8.47 9.83 -5.72
CA GLU A 42 7.91 8.48 -5.56
C GLU A 42 8.95 7.60 -4.85
N SER A 43 8.49 6.79 -3.89
CA SER A 43 9.38 5.97 -3.09
C SER A 43 9.72 4.64 -3.79
N PHE A 44 10.71 3.91 -3.26
CA PHE A 44 11.36 2.78 -3.95
C PHE A 44 10.44 1.60 -4.26
N HIS A 45 9.32 1.45 -3.54
CA HIS A 45 8.40 0.33 -3.68
C HIS A 45 7.05 0.73 -4.29
N CYS A 46 6.89 2.01 -4.68
CA CYS A 46 5.72 2.46 -5.43
C CYS A 46 5.67 1.79 -6.82
N PRO A 47 4.47 1.43 -7.31
CA PRO A 47 4.30 1.01 -8.69
C PRO A 47 4.72 2.13 -9.65
N PRO A 48 5.34 1.82 -10.79
CA PRO A 48 5.74 2.83 -11.76
C PRO A 48 4.51 3.56 -12.29
N ALA A 49 4.51 4.90 -12.25
CA ALA A 49 3.44 5.72 -12.80
C ALA A 49 3.27 5.59 -14.33
N GLN A 50 4.27 5.04 -15.03
CA GLN A 50 4.24 4.81 -16.48
C GLN A 50 4.41 3.31 -16.78
N SER A 51 3.30 2.61 -16.98
CA SER A 51 3.24 1.16 -17.24
C SER A 51 3.75 0.74 -18.62
N CYS A 52 4.17 1.67 -19.49
CA CYS A 52 4.59 1.35 -20.87
C CYS A 52 6.04 0.88 -21.01
N TYR A 53 6.84 0.86 -19.94
CA TYR A 53 8.21 0.37 -20.00
C TYR A 53 8.45 -0.71 -18.95
N PRO A 54 9.12 -1.83 -19.30
CA PRO A 54 9.51 -2.82 -18.30
C PRO A 54 10.39 -2.14 -17.26
N VAL A 55 10.08 -2.38 -15.98
CA VAL A 55 10.83 -1.85 -14.84
C VAL A 55 12.29 -2.30 -14.97
N THR A 56 13.16 -1.43 -15.50
CA THR A 56 14.55 -1.79 -15.80
C THR A 56 15.40 -1.96 -14.54
N THR A 57 14.92 -1.52 -13.38
CA THR A 57 15.55 -1.77 -12.08
C THR A 57 14.48 -1.86 -10.99
N LYS A 58 14.01 -3.08 -10.68
CA LYS A 58 13.28 -3.30 -9.43
C LYS A 58 14.22 -2.98 -8.27
N HIS A 59 13.75 -2.21 -7.30
CA HIS A 59 14.51 -1.94 -6.10
C HIS A 59 14.87 -3.26 -5.40
N GLU A 60 16.14 -3.41 -5.01
CA GLU A 60 16.59 -4.54 -4.21
C GLU A 60 16.50 -4.16 -2.72
N CYS A 61 15.46 -4.67 -2.04
CA CYS A 61 15.23 -4.38 -0.63
C CYS A 61 16.45 -4.73 0.24
N SER A 62 16.83 -3.83 1.14
CA SER A 62 17.88 -4.05 2.12
C SER A 62 17.37 -3.89 3.54
N ASP A 63 17.72 -4.81 4.44
CA ASP A 63 17.37 -4.72 5.86
C ASP A 63 18.01 -3.52 6.57
N LYS A 64 18.98 -2.86 5.93
CA LYS A 64 19.62 -1.64 6.43
C LYS A 64 18.71 -0.43 6.30
N LEU A 65 17.78 -0.43 5.34
CA LEU A 65 16.89 0.70 5.08
C LEU A 65 15.55 0.53 5.82
N ALA A 66 15.19 1.53 6.61
CA ALA A 66 13.90 1.59 7.31
C ALA A 66 12.71 1.41 6.37
N GLN A 67 12.73 2.11 5.23
CA GLN A 67 11.71 2.01 4.19
C GLN A 67 11.52 0.57 3.69
N CYS A 68 12.61 -0.18 3.46
CA CYS A 68 12.52 -1.58 3.03
C CYS A 68 11.96 -2.49 4.13
N ARG A 69 12.33 -2.25 5.40
CA ARG A 69 11.79 -2.99 6.53
C ARG A 69 10.28 -2.76 6.63
N GLN A 70 9.84 -1.51 6.52
CA GLN A 70 8.43 -1.15 6.55
C GLN A 70 7.67 -1.72 5.36
N ALA A 71 8.21 -1.59 4.14
CA ALA A 71 7.60 -2.15 2.93
C ALA A 71 7.42 -3.67 3.04
N ARG A 72 8.39 -4.39 3.62
CA ARG A 72 8.27 -5.83 3.87
C ARG A 72 7.19 -6.15 4.89
N ARG A 73 7.08 -5.39 5.99
CA ARG A 73 6.00 -5.55 6.99
C ARG A 73 4.64 -5.33 6.36
N THR A 74 4.45 -4.19 5.68
CA THR A 74 3.21 -3.86 4.97
C THR A 74 2.82 -4.97 3.99
N ARG A 75 3.77 -5.47 3.19
CA ARG A 75 3.52 -6.60 2.27
C ARG A 75 3.06 -7.85 3.02
N SER A 76 3.75 -8.24 4.09
CA SER A 76 3.41 -9.43 4.89
C SER A 76 2.02 -9.32 5.53
N GLU A 77 1.67 -8.16 6.07
CA GLU A 77 0.36 -7.91 6.69
C GLU A 77 -0.76 -7.93 5.65
N VAL A 78 -0.59 -7.25 4.52
CA VAL A 78 -1.56 -7.24 3.42
C VAL A 78 -1.78 -8.64 2.86
N THR A 79 -0.71 -9.38 2.55
CA THR A 79 -0.80 -10.76 2.08
C THR A 79 -1.50 -11.66 3.09
N LEU A 80 -1.24 -11.47 4.40
CA LEU A 80 -1.92 -12.23 5.45
C LEU A 80 -3.42 -11.94 5.48
N LEU A 81 -3.82 -10.66 5.49
CA LEU A 81 -5.22 -10.26 5.52
C LEU A 81 -5.98 -10.75 4.28
N TRP A 82 -5.37 -10.59 3.10
CA TRP A 82 -5.91 -11.08 1.83
C TRP A 82 -6.16 -12.59 1.86
N LYS A 83 -5.17 -13.39 2.26
CA LYS A 83 -5.29 -14.86 2.33
C LYS A 83 -6.35 -15.35 3.31
N ASN A 84 -6.70 -14.52 4.29
CA ASN A 84 -7.76 -14.81 5.26
C ASN A 84 -9.11 -14.17 4.89
N ASN A 85 -9.23 -13.57 3.70
CA ASN A 85 -10.43 -12.86 3.24
C ASN A 85 -10.88 -11.76 4.21
N LEU A 86 -9.92 -11.05 4.82
CA LEU A 86 -10.18 -9.94 5.73
C LEU A 86 -10.00 -8.61 4.99
N PRO A 87 -10.86 -7.60 5.22
CA PRO A 87 -10.63 -6.25 4.73
C PRO A 87 -9.30 -5.69 5.22
N ILE A 88 -8.60 -4.97 4.36
CA ILE A 88 -7.36 -4.29 4.72
C ILE A 88 -7.70 -2.85 5.08
N MET A 89 -7.30 -2.43 6.28
CA MET A 89 -7.48 -1.06 6.74
C MET A 89 -6.13 -0.38 6.86
N VAL A 90 -5.97 0.78 6.21
CA VAL A 90 -4.77 1.62 6.34
C VAL A 90 -5.19 2.95 6.96
N GLU A 91 -4.73 3.20 8.18
CA GLU A 91 -5.04 4.41 8.93
C GLU A 91 -3.84 5.34 8.99
N MET A 92 -4.07 6.62 8.66
CA MET A 92 -3.06 7.66 8.78
C MET A 92 -3.41 8.52 9.98
N MET A 93 -2.55 8.52 10.99
CA MET A 93 -2.74 9.30 12.21
C MET A 93 -1.63 10.34 12.36
N LEU A 94 -2.00 11.49 12.92
CA LEU A 94 -1.08 12.53 13.34
C LEU A 94 -0.87 12.43 14.85
N LEU A 95 0.37 12.12 15.24
CA LEU A 95 0.77 12.11 16.64
C LEU A 95 1.38 13.49 16.99
N PRO A 96 0.90 14.18 18.05
CA PRO A 96 1.44 15.47 18.47
C PRO A 96 2.93 15.42 18.80
N ASP A 97 3.37 14.37 19.50
CA ASP A 97 4.76 14.12 19.88
C ASP A 97 5.22 12.79 19.26
N CYS A 98 5.36 12.76 17.93
CA CYS A 98 5.78 11.57 17.21
C CYS A 98 7.12 11.06 17.76
N CYS A 99 7.07 9.93 18.49
CA CYS A 99 8.20 9.31 19.14
C CYS A 99 8.57 7.94 18.55
N TYR A 100 7.97 7.59 17.40
CA TYR A 100 8.43 6.45 16.62
C TYR A 100 9.83 6.76 16.07
N SER A 101 10.74 5.80 16.20
CA SER A 101 12.02 5.85 15.49
C SER A 101 11.80 5.61 13.99
N ASP A 102 12.86 5.75 13.19
CA ASP A 102 12.84 5.38 11.77
C ASP A 102 12.36 3.93 11.54
N ASP A 103 12.41 3.07 12.55
CA ASP A 103 11.90 1.70 12.49
C ASP A 103 10.37 1.56 12.52
N GLY A 104 9.64 2.67 12.69
CA GLY A 104 8.18 2.70 12.77
C GLY A 104 7.62 2.03 14.03
N PRO A 105 6.28 1.93 14.15
CA PRO A 105 5.65 1.16 15.21
C PRO A 105 6.08 -0.32 15.16
N THR A 106 6.38 -0.90 16.32
CA THR A 106 6.59 -2.35 16.47
C THR A 106 5.22 -3.03 16.46
N THR A 107 4.87 -3.70 15.37
CA THR A 107 3.52 -4.22 15.08
C THR A 107 3.14 -5.50 15.84
N GLU A 108 3.50 -5.63 17.12
CA GLU A 108 3.09 -6.78 17.92
C GLU A 108 1.82 -6.49 18.73
N GLY A 109 0.67 -6.55 18.05
CA GLY A 109 -0.66 -6.55 18.67
C GLY A 109 -1.12 -5.19 19.24
N ILE A 110 -2.23 -5.20 19.98
CA ILE A 110 -2.71 -4.04 20.73
C ILE A 110 -1.71 -3.79 21.87
N ASP A 111 -0.58 -3.15 21.57
CA ASP A 111 0.30 -2.65 22.60
C ASP A 111 -0.40 -1.46 23.24
N LEU A 112 -0.90 -1.65 24.47
CA LEU A 112 -1.44 -0.54 25.26
C LEU A 112 -0.40 0.57 25.50
N ASN A 113 0.87 0.30 25.18
CA ASN A 113 1.95 1.28 25.18
C ASN A 113 2.15 2.03 23.88
N ASP A 114 1.36 1.75 22.85
CA ASP A 114 1.46 2.41 21.56
C ASP A 114 1.31 3.94 21.72
N PRO A 115 2.29 4.74 21.24
CA PRO A 115 2.20 6.19 21.23
C PRO A 115 0.90 6.75 20.63
N ALA A 116 0.32 6.11 19.61
CA ALA A 116 -0.94 6.53 19.00
C ALA A 116 -2.15 6.33 19.92
N ILE A 117 -2.07 5.40 20.87
CA ILE A 117 -3.12 5.17 21.89
C ILE A 117 -2.90 6.09 23.10
N LYS A 118 -1.64 6.31 23.48
CA LYS A 118 -1.28 7.11 24.66
C LYS A 118 -1.38 8.61 24.44
N GLN A 119 -1.05 9.05 23.23
CA GLN A 119 -1.20 10.43 22.80
C GLN A 119 -2.56 10.53 22.12
N ASP A 120 -3.30 11.61 22.32
CA ASP A 120 -4.58 11.87 21.64
C ASP A 120 -4.37 12.05 20.12
N ALA A 121 -4.01 10.96 19.43
CA ALA A 121 -3.63 10.96 18.03
C ALA A 121 -4.84 11.31 17.17
N LEU A 122 -4.61 12.20 16.20
CA LEU A 122 -5.67 12.64 15.30
C LEU A 122 -5.70 11.73 14.07
N LEU A 123 -6.79 11.00 13.88
CA LEU A 123 -7.03 10.27 12.64
C LEU A 123 -7.22 11.26 11.48
N LEU A 124 -6.35 11.20 10.48
CA LEU A 124 -6.44 12.03 9.28
C LEU A 124 -7.22 11.33 8.17
N GLU A 125 -6.87 10.06 7.90
CA GLU A 125 -7.44 9.29 6.80
C GLU A 125 -7.59 7.82 7.19
N ARG A 126 -8.63 7.18 6.66
CA ARG A 126 -8.85 5.74 6.77
C ARG A 126 -9.20 5.19 5.40
N TRP A 127 -8.37 4.28 4.91
CA TRP A 127 -8.57 3.55 3.66
C TRP A 127 -9.03 2.14 3.99
N ILE A 128 -10.13 1.71 3.36
CA ILE A 128 -10.65 0.34 3.49
C ILE A 128 -10.56 -0.31 2.11
N LEU A 129 -9.74 -1.34 1.99
CA LEU A 129 -9.56 -2.11 0.78
C LEU A 129 -10.23 -3.46 0.97
N GLU A 130 -11.34 -3.66 0.26
CA GLU A 130 -12.11 -4.90 0.30
C GLU A 130 -12.41 -5.40 -1.12
N PRO A 131 -12.28 -6.71 -1.38
CA PRO A 131 -12.76 -7.28 -2.62
C PRO A 131 -14.29 -7.27 -2.60
N VAL A 132 -14.90 -6.50 -3.50
CA VAL A 132 -16.35 -6.52 -3.69
C VAL A 132 -16.67 -7.57 -4.75
N PRO A 133 -17.63 -8.49 -4.51
CA PRO A 133 -18.11 -9.39 -5.56
C PRO A 133 -18.56 -8.57 -6.77
N ARG A 134 -18.12 -8.96 -7.98
CA ARG A 134 -18.62 -8.33 -9.20
C ARG A 134 -20.14 -8.47 -9.21
N GLN A 135 -20.86 -7.35 -9.13
CA GLN A 135 -22.29 -7.33 -9.39
C GLN A 135 -22.49 -7.54 -10.89
N ASN A 136 -22.48 -8.79 -11.34
CA ASN A 136 -23.11 -9.12 -12.60
C ASN A 136 -24.60 -8.80 -12.40
N GLY A 137 -25.17 -7.98 -13.27
CA GLY A 137 -26.53 -7.44 -13.15
C GLY A 137 -27.66 -8.47 -13.28
N ASP A 138 -27.56 -9.62 -12.61
CA ASP A 138 -28.64 -10.58 -12.45
C ASP A 138 -28.73 -11.03 -11.00
N ARG A 139 -29.81 -10.56 -10.38
CA ARG A 139 -30.57 -11.11 -9.25
C ARG A 139 -29.85 -12.16 -8.41
N PHE A 140 -29.67 -11.82 -7.13
CA PHE A 140 -29.53 -12.79 -6.05
C PHE A 140 -30.50 -13.96 -6.26
N ILE A 141 -29.95 -15.16 -6.44
CA ILE A 141 -30.69 -16.39 -6.21
C ILE A 141 -30.08 -17.01 -4.95
N GLU A 142 -31.00 -17.24 -4.01
CA GLU A 142 -30.91 -17.74 -2.64
C GLU A 142 -30.08 -19.02 -2.48
#